data_AF-A0A1V5V840-F1
#
_entry.id   AF-A0A1V5V840-F1
#
_cell.length_a   1.000
_cell.length_b   1.000
_cell.length_c   1.000
_cell.angle_alpha   90.00
_cell.angle_beta   90.00
_cell.angle_gamma   90.00
#
_symmetry.space_group_name_H-M   'P 1'
#
loop_
_entity.id
_entity.type
_entity.pdbx_description
1 polymer ?
#
loop_
_entity_poly.entity_id
_entity_poly.type
_entity_poly.pdbx_seq_one_letter_code
_entity_poly.pdbx_strand_id
1 'polypeptide(L)'
;MKIRPYKPEDRRLLWELYNRFLHRDRLPEKAFLEYLLMSPNFQPEGCFFLPGRPAGAGIAMLHRKAFNPWTEIPDSSRGKGFLLPLADSAENYERILAEAERYFRKNGCSAVRLSGLGSGVLPNCFGRDEYPCLVETALRNGYESVHVSYAMRCGLPEYEPSEKIRKKREELAREGVIFRTCAPDDLPGVRDALENSDLAPYLPLILEKFSRGRLEEVVIAVENSGRVLATCQYHYAHQAERVGPFGVTASARGRGIGLVLVAALLEEMALRNYHCAYFHTCDEEKTRFYAQNQFQVFRVRDTLEKILH
;
A
#
# COMPACT_ATOMS: atom_id res chain seq x y z
N MET A 1 26.59 18.02 -17.71
CA MET A 1 26.47 17.96 -16.24
C MET A 1 26.41 16.50 -15.80
N LYS A 2 26.90 16.14 -14.60
CA LYS A 2 26.99 14.75 -14.11
C LYS A 2 25.80 14.39 -13.20
N ILE A 3 25.44 13.10 -13.15
CA ILE A 3 24.54 12.55 -12.13
C ILE A 3 25.18 12.80 -10.76
N ARG A 4 24.38 13.22 -9.77
CA ARG A 4 24.86 13.48 -8.40
C ARG A 4 23.99 12.76 -7.37
N PRO A 5 24.56 12.34 -6.22
CA PRO A 5 23.80 11.74 -5.15
C PRO A 5 22.91 12.78 -4.44
N TYR A 6 21.93 12.26 -3.71
CA TYR A 6 21.08 13.01 -2.81
C TYR A 6 21.86 13.58 -1.62
N LYS A 7 21.52 14.79 -1.23
CA LYS A 7 21.95 15.43 0.01
C LYS A 7 20.73 15.85 0.84
N PRO A 8 20.84 16.00 2.17
CA PRO A 8 19.71 16.41 3.00
C PRO A 8 19.00 17.69 2.53
N GLU A 9 19.73 18.63 1.92
CA GLU A 9 19.19 19.89 1.40
C GLU A 9 18.28 19.67 0.18
N ASP A 10 18.41 18.53 -0.51
CA ASP A 10 17.58 18.16 -1.66
C ASP A 10 16.20 17.62 -1.28
N ARG A 11 15.92 17.44 0.02
CA ARG A 11 14.66 16.89 0.55
C ARG A 11 13.43 17.47 -0.15
N ARG A 12 13.38 18.80 -0.23
CA ARG A 12 12.24 19.52 -0.81
C ARG A 12 12.14 19.28 -2.32
N LEU A 13 13.27 19.34 -3.02
CA LEU A 13 13.33 19.07 -4.45
C LEU A 13 12.87 17.65 -4.79
N LEU A 14 13.32 16.64 -4.03
CA LEU A 14 12.91 15.25 -4.25
C LEU A 14 11.40 15.05 -4.07
N TRP A 15 10.82 15.66 -3.03
CA TRP A 15 9.37 15.65 -2.81
C TRP A 15 8.60 16.33 -3.96
N GLU A 16 9.10 17.45 -4.48
CA GLU A 16 8.50 18.14 -5.63
C GLU A 16 8.58 17.30 -6.91
N LEU A 17 9.70 16.64 -7.18
CA LEU A 17 9.83 15.72 -8.32
C LEU A 17 8.92 14.51 -8.16
N TYR A 18 8.83 13.94 -6.96
CA TYR A 18 7.91 12.83 -6.67
C TYR A 18 6.48 13.22 -7.04
N ASN A 19 5.96 14.32 -6.50
CA ASN A 19 4.57 14.72 -6.73
C ASN A 19 4.29 15.24 -8.14
N ARG A 20 5.34 15.72 -8.84
CA ARG A 20 5.26 16.11 -10.25
C ARG A 20 5.11 14.89 -11.15
N PHE A 21 5.98 13.89 -10.99
CA PHE A 21 6.03 12.76 -11.93
C PHE A 21 5.06 11.64 -11.55
N LEU A 22 4.90 11.35 -10.25
CA LEU A 22 3.91 10.39 -9.73
C LEU A 22 2.58 11.09 -9.42
N HIS A 23 2.06 11.81 -10.41
CA HIS A 23 0.88 12.66 -10.28
C HIS A 23 -0.42 11.92 -9.93
N ARG A 24 -0.51 10.61 -10.16
CA ARG A 24 -1.65 9.76 -9.75
C ARG A 24 -1.49 9.14 -8.36
N ASP A 25 -0.32 9.29 -7.74
CA ASP A 25 0.07 8.70 -6.45
C ASP A 25 0.76 9.74 -5.55
N ARG A 26 0.22 10.96 -5.56
CA ARG A 26 0.74 12.08 -4.79
C ARG A 26 0.73 11.80 -3.30
N LEU A 27 1.73 12.30 -2.60
CA LEU A 27 1.87 12.19 -1.16
C LEU A 27 2.07 13.56 -0.51
N PRO A 28 1.39 13.83 0.62
CA PRO A 28 1.72 14.99 1.44
C PRO A 28 3.15 14.84 1.95
N GLU A 29 3.82 15.98 2.21
CA GLU A 29 5.23 15.99 2.61
C GLU A 29 5.48 15.09 3.84
N LYS A 30 4.60 15.13 4.84
CA LYS A 30 4.69 14.28 6.03
C LYS A 30 4.77 12.78 5.69
N ALA A 31 3.87 12.30 4.82
CA ALA A 31 3.87 10.90 4.39
C ALA A 31 5.13 10.55 3.59
N PHE A 32 5.58 11.48 2.72
CA PHE A 32 6.81 11.29 1.97
C PHE A 32 8.04 11.14 2.89
N LEU A 33 8.15 11.98 3.92
CA LEU A 33 9.24 11.88 4.90
C LEU A 33 9.18 10.54 5.65
N GLU A 34 7.99 10.18 6.15
CA GLU A 34 7.78 8.98 6.98
C GLU A 34 8.02 7.69 6.20
N TYR A 35 7.46 7.55 5.00
CA TYR A 35 7.49 6.28 4.26
C TYR A 35 8.63 6.16 3.27
N LEU A 36 9.23 7.27 2.82
CA LEU A 36 10.41 7.24 1.95
C LEU A 36 11.68 7.56 2.72
N LEU A 37 11.85 8.79 3.23
CA LEU A 37 13.15 9.22 3.77
C LEU A 37 13.51 8.57 5.11
N MET A 38 12.50 8.26 5.93
CA MET A 38 12.66 7.54 7.20
C MET A 38 12.58 6.01 7.04
N SER A 39 12.42 5.51 5.80
CA SER A 39 12.47 4.08 5.55
C SER A 39 13.80 3.51 6.06
N PRO A 40 13.79 2.37 6.78
CA PRO A 40 15.03 1.73 7.24
C PRO A 40 15.92 1.26 6.07
N ASN A 41 15.37 1.27 4.85
CA ASN A 41 16.02 0.86 3.61
C ASN A 41 16.38 2.03 2.68
N PHE A 42 16.07 3.27 3.06
CA PHE A 42 16.52 4.45 2.31
C PHE A 42 18.03 4.64 2.53
N GLN A 43 18.76 4.84 1.43
CA GLN A 43 20.20 5.11 1.43
C GLN A 43 20.46 6.32 0.54
N PRO A 44 21.09 7.41 1.04
CA PRO A 44 21.41 8.59 0.24
C PRO A 44 22.16 8.27 -1.06
N GLU A 45 23.04 7.26 -1.05
CA GLU A 45 23.82 6.83 -2.22
C GLU A 45 22.98 6.14 -3.29
N GLY A 46 21.85 5.55 -2.90
CA GLY A 46 20.86 4.97 -3.82
C GLY A 46 19.89 6.01 -4.40
N CYS A 47 19.89 7.23 -3.86
CA CYS A 47 19.09 8.33 -4.39
C CYS A 47 19.97 9.30 -5.19
N PHE A 48 19.62 9.55 -6.44
CA PHE A 48 20.44 10.36 -7.34
C PHE A 48 19.59 11.22 -8.27
N PHE A 49 20.16 12.36 -8.68
CA PHE A 49 19.53 13.33 -9.57
C PHE A 49 20.20 13.33 -10.95
N LEU A 50 19.38 13.34 -11.98
CA LEU A 50 19.83 13.62 -13.33
C LEU A 50 20.12 15.13 -13.50
N PRO A 51 21.12 15.47 -14.31
CA PRO A 51 21.38 16.86 -14.67
C PRO A 51 20.31 17.46 -15.60
N GLY A 52 20.11 18.78 -15.54
CA GLY A 52 19.27 19.53 -16.49
C GLY A 52 17.96 20.05 -15.89
N ARG A 53 17.12 20.64 -16.75
CA ARG A 53 15.74 21.04 -16.41
C ARG A 53 14.78 20.48 -17.48
N PRO A 54 13.74 19.71 -17.07
CA PRO A 54 13.50 19.27 -15.70
C PRO A 54 14.53 18.22 -15.26
N ALA A 55 14.94 18.31 -14.00
CA ALA A 55 15.80 17.30 -13.38
C ALA A 55 14.96 16.04 -13.12
N GLY A 56 15.46 14.88 -13.52
CA GLY A 56 14.93 13.58 -13.09
C GLY A 56 15.60 13.11 -11.80
N ALA A 57 15.03 12.10 -11.15
CA ALA A 57 15.62 11.45 -10.00
C ALA A 57 15.39 9.93 -10.02
N GLY A 58 16.36 9.17 -9.53
CA GLY A 58 16.19 7.76 -9.21
C GLY A 58 16.23 7.57 -7.71
N ILE A 59 15.31 6.76 -7.17
CA ILE A 59 15.34 6.34 -5.77
C ILE A 59 15.48 4.82 -5.74
N ALA A 60 16.71 4.36 -5.63
CA ALA A 60 17.09 2.95 -5.56
C ALA A 60 17.22 2.50 -4.10
N MET A 61 16.40 1.54 -3.68
CA MET A 61 16.35 1.02 -2.32
C MET A 61 16.71 -0.47 -2.29
N LEU A 62 17.43 -0.87 -1.25
CA LEU A 62 17.84 -2.24 -0.99
C LEU A 62 17.00 -2.80 0.17
N HIS A 63 16.27 -3.89 -0.02
CA HIS A 63 15.45 -4.49 1.05
C HIS A 63 16.34 -5.27 2.02
N ARG A 64 16.97 -4.58 2.96
CA ARG A 64 17.90 -5.17 3.95
C ARG A 64 17.32 -5.25 5.35
N LYS A 65 16.29 -4.46 5.64
CA LYS A 65 15.61 -4.41 6.93
C LYS A 65 14.11 -4.52 6.73
N ALA A 66 13.44 -5.25 7.61
CA ALA A 66 12.00 -5.20 7.70
C ALA A 66 11.52 -3.79 8.09
N PHE A 67 10.29 -3.44 7.73
CA PHE A 67 9.71 -2.13 8.06
C PHE A 67 9.38 -1.98 9.54
N ASN A 68 9.10 -3.09 10.23
CA ASN A 68 8.76 -3.09 11.64
C ASN A 68 9.15 -4.44 12.31
N PRO A 69 9.20 -4.49 13.66
CA PRO A 69 9.59 -5.70 14.40
C PRO A 69 8.68 -6.93 14.22
N TRP A 70 7.45 -6.75 13.76
CA TRP A 70 6.46 -7.82 13.57
C TRP A 70 6.43 -8.36 12.14
N THR A 71 7.41 -7.98 11.31
CA THR A 71 7.48 -8.39 9.90
C THR A 71 8.87 -8.88 9.55
N GLU A 72 8.91 -9.86 8.65
CA GLU A 72 10.15 -10.29 8.00
C GLU A 72 10.22 -9.73 6.58
N ILE A 73 11.42 -9.76 6.01
CA ILE A 73 11.60 -9.46 4.58
C ILE A 73 11.00 -10.63 3.79
N PRO A 74 10.01 -10.40 2.92
CA PRO A 74 9.41 -11.47 2.12
C PRO A 74 10.47 -12.14 1.24
N ASP A 75 10.43 -13.47 1.12
CA ASP A 75 11.37 -14.21 0.27
C ASP A 75 11.34 -13.73 -1.18
N SER A 76 10.15 -13.37 -1.69
CA SER A 76 9.97 -12.79 -3.01
C SER A 76 10.68 -11.44 -3.24
N SER A 77 11.17 -10.81 -2.17
CA SER A 77 11.92 -9.55 -2.17
C SER A 77 13.41 -9.73 -1.89
N ARG A 78 13.85 -10.91 -1.41
CA ARG A 78 15.26 -11.15 -1.06
C ARG A 78 16.13 -11.07 -2.32
N GLY A 79 17.26 -10.37 -2.20
CA GLY A 79 18.20 -10.18 -3.31
C GLY A 79 17.72 -9.20 -4.40
N LYS A 80 16.56 -8.56 -4.26
CA LYS A 80 16.04 -7.61 -5.26
C LYS A 80 16.30 -6.16 -4.87
N GLY A 81 16.57 -5.34 -5.88
CA GLY A 81 16.56 -3.88 -5.79
C GLY A 81 15.19 -3.30 -6.12
N PHE A 82 14.84 -2.18 -5.48
CA PHE A 82 13.54 -1.51 -5.66
C PHE A 82 13.75 -0.08 -6.14
N LEU A 83 13.20 0.26 -7.30
CA LEU A 83 13.41 1.55 -7.94
C LEU A 83 12.11 2.34 -8.06
N LEU A 84 12.12 3.59 -7.58
CA LEU A 84 11.16 4.61 -7.99
C LEU A 84 11.85 5.57 -8.98
N PRO A 85 11.57 5.45 -10.29
CA PRO A 85 12.09 6.36 -11.29
C PRO A 85 11.20 7.60 -11.44
N LEU A 86 11.80 8.78 -11.47
CA LEU A 86 11.13 10.07 -11.51
C LEU A 86 11.63 10.86 -12.72
N ALA A 87 10.89 10.86 -13.83
CA ALA A 87 11.26 11.56 -15.06
C ALA A 87 10.04 11.95 -15.92
N ASP A 88 10.27 12.85 -16.88
CA ASP A 88 9.27 13.34 -17.83
C ASP A 88 9.40 12.77 -19.25
N SER A 89 10.50 12.07 -19.53
CA SER A 89 10.88 11.66 -20.88
C SER A 89 11.52 10.28 -20.88
N ALA A 90 11.39 9.58 -22.00
CA ALA A 90 11.95 8.25 -22.18
C ALA A 90 13.47 8.24 -22.01
N GLU A 91 14.18 9.24 -22.55
CA GLU A 91 15.63 9.39 -22.40
C GLU A 91 16.04 9.47 -20.92
N ASN A 92 15.34 10.28 -20.13
CA ASN A 92 15.63 10.40 -18.70
C ASN A 92 15.27 9.12 -17.93
N TYR A 93 14.18 8.43 -18.29
CA TYR A 93 13.88 7.12 -17.73
C TYR A 93 14.98 6.10 -18.03
N GLU A 94 15.43 5.98 -19.27
CA GLU A 94 16.52 5.07 -19.67
C GLU A 94 17.79 5.32 -18.86
N ARG A 95 18.15 6.59 -18.68
CA ARG A 95 19.31 6.99 -17.87
C ARG A 95 19.15 6.62 -16.40
N ILE A 96 17.95 6.80 -15.82
CA ILE A 96 17.66 6.39 -14.43
C ILE A 96 17.71 4.87 -14.28
N LEU A 97 17.10 4.12 -15.21
CA LEU A 97 17.13 2.66 -15.20
C LEU A 97 18.57 2.16 -15.27
N ALA A 98 19.39 2.65 -16.21
CA ALA A 98 20.77 2.24 -16.37
C ALA A 98 21.63 2.54 -15.11
N GLU A 99 21.44 3.71 -14.49
CA GLU A 99 22.17 4.07 -13.28
C GLU A 99 21.75 3.20 -12.09
N ALA A 100 20.44 2.99 -11.91
CA ALA A 100 19.91 2.16 -10.83
C ALA A 100 20.35 0.69 -10.98
N GLU A 101 20.30 0.13 -12.19
CA GLU A 101 20.77 -1.23 -12.45
C GLU A 101 22.26 -1.39 -12.13
N ARG A 102 23.09 -0.39 -12.44
CA ARG A 102 24.51 -0.38 -12.04
C ARG A 102 24.67 -0.37 -10.52
N TYR A 103 23.90 0.47 -9.83
CA TYR A 103 23.88 0.53 -8.38
C TYR A 103 23.49 -0.82 -7.76
N PHE A 104 22.45 -1.47 -8.30
CA PHE A 104 21.97 -2.75 -7.81
C PHE A 104 22.93 -3.90 -8.07
N ARG A 105 23.54 -4.00 -9.27
CA ARG A 105 24.60 -5.00 -9.54
C ARG A 105 25.78 -4.86 -8.58
N LYS A 106 26.24 -3.62 -8.36
CA LYS A 106 27.33 -3.33 -7.40
C LYS A 106 26.99 -3.78 -5.98
N ASN A 107 25.71 -3.77 -5.61
CA ASN A 107 25.22 -4.17 -4.29
C ASN A 107 24.75 -5.64 -4.22
N GLY A 108 25.03 -6.46 -5.25
CA GLY A 108 24.74 -7.88 -5.26
C GLY A 108 23.26 -8.23 -5.48
N CYS A 109 22.47 -7.32 -6.06
CA CYS A 109 21.09 -7.63 -6.41
C CYS A 109 21.02 -8.47 -7.70
N SER A 110 20.15 -9.47 -7.70
CA SER A 110 19.89 -10.35 -8.85
C SER A 110 18.73 -9.87 -9.72
N ALA A 111 17.95 -8.89 -9.27
CA ALA A 111 16.85 -8.30 -10.03
C ALA A 111 16.54 -6.87 -9.57
N VAL A 112 15.83 -6.12 -10.42
CA VAL A 112 15.28 -4.78 -10.12
C VAL A 112 13.78 -4.81 -10.31
N ARG A 113 13.03 -4.34 -9.32
CA ARG A 113 11.59 -4.14 -9.38
C ARG A 113 11.26 -2.65 -9.35
N LEU A 114 10.39 -2.21 -10.24
CA LEU A 114 9.86 -0.84 -10.20
C LEU A 114 8.79 -0.76 -9.11
N SER A 115 9.16 -0.24 -7.94
CA SER A 115 8.32 -0.19 -6.75
C SER A 115 8.96 0.66 -5.65
N GLY A 116 8.12 1.23 -4.78
CA GLY A 116 8.48 1.87 -3.53
C GLY A 116 8.61 0.91 -2.35
N LEU A 117 9.22 -0.26 -2.59
CA LEU A 117 9.61 -1.24 -1.58
C LEU A 117 8.46 -1.80 -0.72
N GLY A 118 7.26 -2.00 -1.27
CA GLY A 118 6.21 -2.74 -0.55
C GLY A 118 5.69 -2.09 0.74
N SER A 119 6.00 -0.81 0.99
CA SER A 119 5.57 -0.05 2.18
C SER A 119 4.04 0.09 2.33
N GLY A 120 3.28 -0.36 1.33
CA GLY A 120 1.86 -0.08 1.19
C GLY A 120 1.54 1.37 0.86
N VAL A 121 2.48 2.32 1.02
CA VAL A 121 2.24 3.75 0.81
C VAL A 121 2.76 4.24 -0.53
N LEU A 122 4.00 3.89 -0.85
CA LEU A 122 4.61 4.22 -2.12
C LEU A 122 4.08 3.28 -3.22
N PRO A 123 4.03 3.73 -4.50
CA PRO A 123 3.57 2.90 -5.60
C PRO A 123 4.37 1.61 -5.73
N ASN A 124 3.68 0.47 -5.79
CA ASN A 124 4.31 -0.84 -5.97
C ASN A 124 4.14 -1.41 -7.38
N CYS A 125 3.39 -0.70 -8.20
CA CYS A 125 3.01 -1.08 -9.55
C CYS A 125 2.65 0.19 -10.33
N PHE A 126 2.75 0.12 -11.66
CA PHE A 126 2.50 1.24 -12.55
C PHE A 126 1.56 0.83 -13.68
N GLY A 127 0.53 1.63 -13.94
CA GLY A 127 -0.41 1.40 -15.03
C GLY A 127 0.02 2.11 -16.30
N ARG A 128 -0.15 1.45 -17.46
CA ARG A 128 0.16 2.05 -18.77
C ARG A 128 -0.67 3.31 -19.03
N ASP A 129 -1.93 3.34 -18.60
CA ASP A 129 -2.82 4.49 -18.78
C ASP A 129 -2.43 5.69 -17.90
N GLU A 130 -1.72 5.44 -16.80
CA GLU A 130 -1.34 6.46 -15.83
C GLU A 130 0.08 6.99 -16.09
N TYR A 131 0.99 6.09 -16.47
CA TYR A 131 2.41 6.36 -16.63
C TYR A 131 2.95 5.71 -17.92
N PRO A 132 2.42 6.06 -19.11
CA PRO A 132 2.72 5.35 -20.36
C PRO A 132 4.22 5.37 -20.67
N CYS A 133 4.86 6.54 -20.57
CA CYS A 133 6.28 6.69 -20.86
C CYS A 133 7.17 5.85 -19.93
N LEU A 134 6.83 5.75 -18.64
CA LEU A 134 7.54 4.90 -17.67
C LEU A 134 7.41 3.43 -18.04
N VAL A 135 6.18 2.95 -18.21
CA VAL A 135 5.89 1.54 -18.49
C VAL A 135 6.50 1.10 -19.82
N GLU A 136 6.31 1.88 -20.89
CA GLU A 136 6.84 1.56 -22.21
C GLU A 136 8.37 1.58 -22.25
N THR A 137 8.99 2.53 -21.55
CA THR A 137 10.45 2.58 -21.46
C THR A 137 10.99 1.39 -20.67
N ALA A 138 10.36 1.02 -19.57
CA ALA A 138 10.75 -0.17 -18.80
C ALA A 138 10.66 -1.45 -19.66
N LEU A 139 9.55 -1.66 -20.36
CA LEU A 139 9.37 -2.82 -21.24
C LEU A 139 10.43 -2.88 -22.34
N ARG A 140 10.74 -1.76 -23.01
CA ARG A 140 11.80 -1.69 -24.01
C ARG A 140 13.20 -1.97 -23.45
N ASN A 141 13.40 -1.75 -22.15
CA ASN A 141 14.67 -2.00 -21.45
C ASN A 141 14.73 -3.39 -20.80
N GLY A 142 13.83 -4.30 -21.15
CA GLY A 142 13.85 -5.70 -20.69
C GLY A 142 13.24 -5.93 -19.31
N TYR A 143 12.38 -5.02 -18.83
CA TYR A 143 11.50 -5.31 -17.70
C TYR A 143 10.27 -6.07 -18.21
N GLU A 144 9.76 -6.98 -17.39
CA GLU A 144 8.57 -7.78 -17.66
C GLU A 144 7.50 -7.54 -16.58
N SER A 145 6.23 -7.70 -16.95
CA SER A 145 5.16 -7.72 -15.94
C SER A 145 5.17 -9.06 -15.22
N VAL A 146 5.42 -9.02 -13.91
CA VAL A 146 5.45 -10.22 -13.06
C VAL A 146 4.20 -10.37 -12.18
N HIS A 147 3.39 -9.33 -12.07
CA HIS A 147 2.15 -9.35 -11.29
C HIS A 147 1.24 -8.17 -11.66
N VAL A 148 -0.05 -8.45 -11.84
CA VAL A 148 -1.09 -7.44 -12.09
C VAL A 148 -1.83 -7.14 -10.80
N SER A 149 -1.98 -5.85 -10.48
CA SER A 149 -2.69 -5.37 -9.31
C SER A 149 -3.83 -4.42 -9.67
N TYR A 150 -4.92 -4.51 -8.92
CA TYR A 150 -6.15 -3.76 -9.17
C TYR A 150 -6.38 -2.75 -8.05
N ALA A 151 -6.59 -1.48 -8.41
CA ALA A 151 -7.09 -0.48 -7.48
C ALA A 151 -8.61 -0.40 -7.59
N MET A 152 -9.30 -0.41 -6.46
CA MET A 152 -10.76 -0.32 -6.43
C MET A 152 -11.25 0.82 -5.55
N ARG A 153 -12.42 1.34 -5.88
CA ARG A 153 -13.09 2.41 -5.14
C ARG A 153 -14.59 2.17 -5.00
N CYS A 154 -15.20 2.69 -3.94
CA CYS A 154 -16.63 2.68 -3.68
C CYS A 154 -17.09 4.11 -3.39
N GLY A 155 -18.19 4.55 -4.00
CA GLY A 155 -18.85 5.82 -3.69
C GLY A 155 -19.74 5.65 -2.45
N LEU A 156 -19.51 6.47 -1.43
CA LEU A 156 -20.17 6.34 -0.13
C LEU A 156 -21.56 6.99 -0.02
N PRO A 157 -21.88 8.12 -0.69
CA PRO A 157 -23.20 8.75 -0.56
C PRO A 157 -24.37 7.88 -1.00
N GLU A 158 -24.12 6.92 -1.90
CA GLU A 158 -25.11 5.99 -2.44
C GLU A 158 -24.88 4.55 -1.92
N TYR A 159 -23.95 4.37 -0.97
CA TYR A 159 -23.62 3.05 -0.49
C TYR A 159 -24.75 2.50 0.38
N GLU A 160 -25.25 1.33 -0.03
CA GLU A 160 -26.14 0.52 0.76
C GLU A 160 -25.69 -0.94 0.73
N PRO A 161 -25.56 -1.61 1.89
CA PRO A 161 -25.31 -3.04 1.91
C PRO A 161 -26.44 -3.79 1.20
N SER A 162 -26.07 -4.73 0.32
CA SER A 162 -27.06 -5.60 -0.33
C SER A 162 -27.82 -6.46 0.68
N GLU A 163 -29.00 -6.94 0.29
CA GLU A 163 -29.82 -7.86 1.12
C GLU A 163 -29.04 -9.11 1.57
N LYS A 164 -28.14 -9.61 0.71
CA LYS A 164 -27.24 -10.72 1.04
C LYS A 164 -26.36 -10.39 2.24
N ILE A 165 -25.81 -9.18 2.29
CA ILE A 165 -24.95 -8.72 3.39
C ILE A 165 -25.77 -8.52 4.66
N ARG A 166 -26.96 -7.92 4.56
CA ARG A 166 -27.87 -7.71 5.69
C ARG A 166 -28.25 -9.03 6.35
N LYS A 167 -28.71 -10.02 5.57
CA LYS A 167 -28.99 -11.38 6.07
C LYS A 167 -27.76 -12.03 6.70
N LYS A 168 -26.58 -11.87 6.09
CA LYS A 168 -25.36 -12.46 6.63
C LYS A 168 -24.96 -11.83 7.96
N ARG A 169 -25.16 -10.51 8.12
CA ARG A 169 -24.96 -9.79 9.38
C ARG A 169 -25.87 -10.34 10.48
N GLU A 170 -27.15 -10.57 10.18
CA GLU A 170 -28.12 -11.14 11.13
C GLU A 170 -27.80 -12.59 11.54
N GLU A 171 -27.35 -13.43 10.60
CA GLU A 171 -26.86 -14.78 10.90
C GLU A 171 -25.69 -14.73 11.88
N LEU A 172 -24.69 -13.91 11.59
CA LEU A 172 -23.51 -13.76 12.44
C LEU A 172 -23.84 -13.17 13.81
N ALA A 173 -24.81 -12.24 13.88
CA ALA A 173 -25.31 -11.72 15.15
C ALA A 173 -25.97 -12.81 16.00
N ARG A 174 -26.74 -13.73 15.39
CA ARG A 174 -27.30 -14.91 16.08
C ARG A 174 -26.23 -15.89 16.55
N GLU A 175 -25.09 -15.95 15.87
CA GLU A 175 -23.89 -16.67 16.30
C GLU A 175 -23.06 -15.92 17.36
N GLY A 176 -23.49 -14.73 17.79
CA GLY A 176 -22.81 -13.93 18.82
C GLY A 176 -21.62 -13.11 18.31
N VAL A 177 -21.58 -12.80 17.01
CA VAL A 177 -20.57 -11.92 16.40
C VAL A 177 -21.13 -10.51 16.21
N ILE A 178 -20.39 -9.52 16.71
CA ILE A 178 -20.74 -8.10 16.67
C ILE A 178 -19.72 -7.36 15.80
N PHE A 179 -20.21 -6.40 14.99
CA PHE A 179 -19.39 -5.50 14.17
C PHE A 179 -19.52 -4.08 14.73
N ARG A 180 -18.40 -3.44 15.07
CA ARG A 180 -18.38 -2.08 15.63
C ARG A 180 -17.01 -1.44 15.51
N THR A 181 -16.94 -0.14 15.75
CA THR A 181 -15.67 0.56 15.94
C THR A 181 -14.91 -0.01 17.14
N CYS A 182 -13.59 -0.05 17.03
CA CYS A 182 -12.69 -0.48 18.09
C CYS A 182 -12.77 0.51 19.27
N ALA A 183 -12.83 -0.04 20.48
CA ALA A 183 -12.71 0.69 21.73
C ALA A 183 -11.37 0.35 22.41
N PRO A 184 -10.90 1.15 23.39
CA PRO A 184 -9.67 0.87 24.12
C PRO A 184 -9.64 -0.53 24.77
N ASP A 185 -10.78 -1.00 25.25
CA ASP A 185 -10.90 -2.30 25.93
C ASP A 185 -10.70 -3.50 24.97
N ASP A 186 -10.78 -3.28 23.65
CA ASP A 186 -10.56 -4.33 22.65
C ASP A 186 -9.08 -4.57 22.36
N LEU A 187 -8.19 -3.66 22.76
CA LEU A 187 -6.78 -3.68 22.36
C LEU A 187 -6.04 -4.98 22.71
N PRO A 188 -6.25 -5.59 23.89
CA PRO A 188 -5.66 -6.90 24.17
C PRO A 188 -6.11 -7.94 23.14
N GLY A 189 -7.41 -8.00 22.85
CA GLY A 189 -7.97 -8.93 21.87
C GLY A 189 -7.50 -8.66 20.43
N VAL A 190 -7.35 -7.38 20.06
CA VAL A 190 -6.79 -7.00 18.75
C VAL A 190 -5.33 -7.43 18.65
N ARG A 191 -4.50 -7.18 19.67
CA ARG A 191 -3.11 -7.64 19.68
C ARG A 191 -3.03 -9.15 19.53
N ASP A 192 -3.79 -9.88 20.35
CA ASP A 192 -3.78 -11.35 20.35
C ASP A 192 -4.23 -11.92 19.00
N ALA A 193 -5.20 -11.28 18.33
CA ALA A 193 -5.66 -11.69 17.01
C ALA A 193 -4.63 -11.45 15.90
N LEU A 194 -3.71 -10.50 16.06
CA LEU A 194 -2.76 -10.09 15.02
C LEU A 194 -1.37 -10.69 15.20
N GLU A 195 -0.80 -10.61 16.41
CA GLU A 195 0.64 -10.80 16.69
C GLU A 195 1.19 -12.16 16.22
N ASN A 196 0.39 -13.23 16.30
CA ASN A 196 0.77 -14.59 15.92
C ASN A 196 0.01 -15.10 14.68
N SER A 197 -0.36 -14.20 13.78
CA SER A 197 -1.12 -14.52 12.58
C SER A 197 -0.48 -13.93 11.33
N ASP A 198 -1.00 -14.29 10.16
CA ASP A 198 -0.67 -13.64 8.90
C ASP A 198 -1.12 -12.17 8.83
N LEU A 199 -1.79 -11.67 9.88
CA LEU A 199 -2.18 -10.27 10.05
C LEU A 199 -1.22 -9.48 10.93
N ALA A 200 -0.14 -10.09 11.46
CA ALA A 200 0.89 -9.41 12.25
C ALA A 200 1.44 -8.11 11.59
N PRO A 201 1.61 -8.02 10.26
CA PRO A 201 2.02 -6.78 9.60
C PRO A 201 1.08 -5.58 9.83
N TYR A 202 -0.15 -5.80 10.28
CA TYR A 202 -1.16 -4.76 10.47
C TYR A 202 -1.12 -4.15 11.87
N LEU A 203 -0.51 -4.86 12.83
CA LEU A 203 -0.45 -4.44 14.23
C LEU A 203 0.17 -3.04 14.42
N PRO A 204 1.31 -2.68 13.79
CA PRO A 204 1.89 -1.34 13.92
C PRO A 204 0.93 -0.22 13.49
N LEU A 205 0.10 -0.47 12.48
CA LEU A 205 -0.82 0.52 11.92
C LEU A 205 -2.00 0.79 12.86
N ILE A 206 -2.45 -0.24 13.57
CA ILE A 206 -3.49 -0.09 14.59
C ILE A 206 -2.92 0.59 15.85
N LEU A 207 -1.70 0.22 16.27
CA LEU A 207 -1.02 0.86 17.39
C LEU A 207 -0.76 2.35 17.12
N GLU A 208 -0.42 2.72 15.88
CA GLU A 208 -0.30 4.11 15.47
C GLU A 208 -1.62 4.87 15.71
N LYS A 209 -2.76 4.31 15.29
CA LYS A 209 -4.08 4.92 15.51
C LYS A 209 -4.42 5.03 16.98
N PHE A 210 -4.14 3.99 17.77
CA PHE A 210 -4.33 4.04 19.21
C PHE A 210 -3.53 5.17 19.84
N SER A 211 -2.24 5.29 19.52
CA SER A 211 -1.37 6.34 20.07
C SER A 211 -1.83 7.76 19.74
N ARG A 212 -2.62 7.91 18.67
CA ARG A 212 -3.18 9.19 18.21
C ARG A 212 -4.63 9.41 18.67
N GLY A 213 -5.20 8.49 19.44
CA GLY A 213 -6.59 8.55 19.88
C GLY A 213 -7.60 8.41 18.73
N ARG A 214 -7.30 7.55 17.74
CA ARG A 214 -8.08 7.39 16.49
C ARG A 214 -8.64 5.98 16.30
N LEU A 215 -9.01 5.30 17.39
CA LEU A 215 -9.54 3.93 17.32
C LEU A 215 -10.89 3.85 16.61
N GLU A 216 -11.62 4.95 16.56
CA GLU A 216 -12.85 5.09 15.78
C GLU A 216 -12.64 4.95 14.26
N GLU A 217 -11.40 4.92 13.80
CA GLU A 217 -11.03 4.63 12.42
C GLU A 217 -10.78 3.15 12.14
N VAL A 218 -10.93 2.30 13.15
CA VAL A 218 -10.76 0.86 13.10
C VAL A 218 -12.11 0.20 13.40
N VAL A 219 -12.54 -0.69 12.52
CA VAL A 219 -13.75 -1.50 12.71
C VAL A 219 -13.32 -2.95 12.93
N ILE A 220 -13.93 -3.59 13.92
CA ILE A 220 -13.62 -4.97 14.31
C ILE A 220 -14.86 -5.85 14.20
N ALA A 221 -14.63 -7.15 13.99
CA ALA A 221 -15.60 -8.19 14.27
C ALA A 221 -15.18 -8.90 15.56
N VAL A 222 -16.05 -8.96 16.55
CA VAL A 222 -15.76 -9.47 17.89
C VAL A 222 -16.87 -10.43 18.34
N GLU A 223 -16.49 -11.52 18.99
CA GLU A 223 -17.46 -12.42 19.64
C GLU A 223 -17.93 -11.83 20.98
N ASN A 224 -19.08 -12.29 21.48
CA ASN A 224 -19.55 -11.94 22.83
C ASN A 224 -18.55 -12.28 23.94
N SER A 225 -17.63 -13.21 23.70
CA SER A 225 -16.52 -13.56 24.60
C SER A 225 -15.42 -12.49 24.69
N GLY A 226 -15.45 -11.47 23.82
CA GLY A 226 -14.39 -10.48 23.66
C GLY A 226 -13.31 -10.86 22.66
N ARG A 227 -13.40 -12.05 22.03
CA ARG A 227 -12.42 -12.51 21.04
C ARG A 227 -12.57 -11.73 19.71
N VAL A 228 -11.50 -11.07 19.28
CA VAL A 228 -11.45 -10.39 17.97
C VAL A 228 -11.23 -11.41 16.86
N LEU A 229 -12.10 -11.39 15.86
CA LEU A 229 -12.09 -12.30 14.71
C LEU A 229 -11.51 -11.66 13.45
N ALA A 230 -11.66 -10.34 13.31
CA ALA A 230 -11.24 -9.60 12.12
C ALA A 230 -11.13 -8.10 12.41
N THR A 231 -10.35 -7.40 11.59
CA THR A 231 -10.14 -5.95 11.68
C THR A 231 -10.02 -5.32 10.30
N CYS A 232 -10.51 -4.10 10.16
CA CYS A 232 -10.28 -3.24 9.00
C CYS A 232 -10.26 -1.78 9.45
N GLN A 233 -9.71 -0.91 8.61
CA GLN A 233 -9.56 0.50 8.97
C GLN A 233 -9.61 1.42 7.73
N TYR A 234 -9.86 2.70 7.95
CA TYR A 234 -9.70 3.77 6.96
C TYR A 234 -8.65 4.78 7.44
N HIS A 235 -8.43 5.88 6.71
CA HIS A 235 -7.34 6.82 6.97
C HIS A 235 -5.97 6.14 6.97
N TYR A 236 -5.66 5.42 5.89
CA TYR A 236 -4.37 4.76 5.75
C TYR A 236 -3.34 5.70 5.10
N ALA A 237 -2.14 5.79 5.68
CA ALA A 237 -1.02 6.56 5.13
C ALA A 237 -1.31 8.05 4.87
N HIS A 238 -1.92 8.73 5.86
CA HIS A 238 -2.34 10.14 5.80
C HIS A 238 -3.38 10.46 4.71
N GLN A 239 -4.06 9.44 4.18
CA GLN A 239 -5.11 9.60 3.17
C GLN A 239 -6.45 9.19 3.77
N ALA A 240 -7.32 10.15 4.06
CA ALA A 240 -8.51 9.95 4.87
C ALA A 240 -9.48 8.88 4.32
N GLU A 241 -9.71 8.88 3.01
CA GLU A 241 -10.62 7.96 2.32
C GLU A 241 -9.98 6.63 1.91
N ARG A 242 -8.69 6.46 2.21
CA ARG A 242 -7.97 5.24 1.88
C ARG A 242 -8.26 4.18 2.92
N VAL A 243 -8.77 3.04 2.47
CA VAL A 243 -9.05 1.87 3.32
C VAL A 243 -7.87 0.91 3.34
N GLY A 244 -7.74 0.21 4.46
CA GLY A 244 -6.81 -0.88 4.66
C GLY A 244 -5.77 -0.65 5.76
N PRO A 245 -5.11 -1.73 6.18
CA PRO A 245 -5.33 -3.08 5.71
C PRO A 245 -6.61 -3.70 6.30
N PHE A 246 -7.03 -4.81 5.71
CA PHE A 246 -8.20 -5.59 6.11
C PHE A 246 -7.75 -7.04 6.31
N GLY A 247 -8.22 -7.68 7.38
CA GLY A 247 -7.82 -9.03 7.74
C GLY A 247 -8.86 -9.78 8.55
N VAL A 248 -9.01 -11.07 8.25
CA VAL A 248 -9.82 -12.03 9.03
C VAL A 248 -8.89 -13.13 9.53
N THR A 249 -8.94 -13.41 10.83
CA THR A 249 -8.15 -14.49 11.45
C THR A 249 -8.42 -15.82 10.75
N ALA A 250 -7.41 -16.70 10.67
CA ALA A 250 -7.51 -17.98 9.96
C ALA A 250 -8.73 -18.81 10.39
N SER A 251 -9.00 -18.88 11.70
CA SER A 251 -10.15 -19.60 12.28
C SER A 251 -11.51 -19.00 11.94
N ALA A 252 -11.57 -17.76 11.47
CA ALA A 252 -12.80 -17.04 11.14
C ALA A 252 -13.06 -16.94 9.62
N ARG A 253 -12.14 -17.44 8.79
CA ARG A 253 -12.28 -17.44 7.32
C ARG A 253 -13.44 -18.34 6.88
N GLY A 254 -14.02 -18.02 5.71
CA GLY A 254 -15.15 -18.77 5.15
C GLY A 254 -16.51 -18.52 5.80
N ARG A 255 -16.57 -17.88 6.98
CA ARG A 255 -17.82 -17.59 7.70
C ARG A 255 -18.60 -16.37 7.18
N GLY A 256 -18.08 -15.65 6.18
CA GLY A 256 -18.68 -14.40 5.70
C GLY A 256 -18.41 -13.16 6.56
N ILE A 257 -17.61 -13.28 7.64
CA ILE A 257 -17.23 -12.17 8.52
C ILE A 257 -16.58 -11.02 7.74
N GLY A 258 -15.65 -11.35 6.84
CA GLY A 258 -14.96 -10.35 6.03
C GLY A 258 -15.90 -9.50 5.18
N LEU A 259 -16.94 -10.11 4.60
CA LEU A 259 -17.91 -9.42 3.75
C LEU A 259 -18.70 -8.38 4.55
N VAL A 260 -19.17 -8.77 5.73
CA VAL A 260 -19.94 -7.89 6.63
C VAL A 260 -19.05 -6.83 7.27
N LEU A 261 -17.78 -7.15 7.56
CA LEU A 261 -16.82 -6.22 8.13
C LEU A 261 -16.51 -5.06 7.17
N VAL A 262 -16.31 -5.35 5.88
CA VAL A 262 -16.14 -4.29 4.87
C VAL A 262 -17.39 -3.42 4.79
N ALA A 263 -18.59 -4.01 4.86
CA ALA A 263 -19.83 -3.24 4.86
C ALA A 263 -19.94 -2.29 6.07
N ALA A 264 -19.61 -2.79 7.27
CA ALA A 264 -19.60 -1.99 8.49
C ALA A 264 -18.58 -0.83 8.41
N LEU A 265 -17.42 -1.04 7.78
CA LEU A 265 -16.46 0.03 7.52
C LEU A 265 -17.03 1.12 6.60
N LEU A 266 -17.69 0.73 5.51
CA LEU A 266 -18.26 1.68 4.56
C LEU A 266 -19.42 2.46 5.18
N GLU A 267 -20.27 1.81 5.97
CA GLU A 267 -21.31 2.49 6.76
C GLU A 267 -20.71 3.50 7.73
N GLU A 268 -19.65 3.14 8.48
CA GLU A 268 -18.97 4.05 9.39
C GLU A 268 -18.36 5.26 8.66
N MET A 269 -17.73 5.02 7.50
CA MET A 269 -17.19 6.11 6.67
C MET A 269 -18.30 7.02 6.13
N ALA A 270 -19.42 6.44 5.69
CA ALA A 270 -20.57 7.20 5.20
C ALA A 270 -21.22 8.04 6.31
N LEU A 271 -21.36 7.49 7.52
CA LEU A 271 -21.85 8.22 8.71
C LEU A 271 -20.97 9.43 9.05
N ARG A 272 -19.68 9.37 8.72
CA ARG A 272 -18.70 10.45 8.88
C ARG A 272 -18.61 11.39 7.69
N ASN A 273 -19.50 11.25 6.71
CA ASN A 273 -19.58 12.09 5.54
C ASN A 273 -18.32 12.04 4.65
N TYR A 274 -17.65 10.88 4.58
CA TYR A 274 -16.70 10.61 3.50
C TYR A 274 -17.46 10.33 2.19
N HIS A 275 -16.84 10.62 1.05
CA HIS A 275 -17.47 10.47 -0.27
C HIS A 275 -16.96 9.23 -1.01
N CYS A 276 -15.76 8.75 -0.69
CA CYS A 276 -15.12 7.62 -1.33
C CYS A 276 -14.45 6.71 -0.30
N ALA A 277 -14.39 5.42 -0.62
CA ALA A 277 -13.48 4.47 0.00
C ALA A 277 -12.63 3.84 -1.10
N TYR A 278 -11.30 3.82 -0.97
CA TYR A 278 -10.44 3.21 -2.00
C TYR A 278 -9.20 2.51 -1.43
N PHE A 279 -8.65 1.59 -2.22
CA PHE A 279 -7.34 1.00 -2.01
C PHE A 279 -6.60 0.84 -3.35
N HIS A 280 -5.27 0.82 -3.30
CA HIS A 280 -4.43 0.84 -4.51
C HIS A 280 -4.11 -0.53 -5.10
N THR A 281 -4.19 -1.59 -4.29
CA THR A 281 -3.69 -2.90 -4.67
C THR A 281 -4.58 -4.01 -4.14
N CYS A 282 -5.06 -4.87 -5.03
CA CYS A 282 -5.57 -6.20 -4.72
C CYS A 282 -5.26 -7.17 -5.87
N ASP A 283 -5.29 -8.45 -5.56
CA ASP A 283 -5.21 -9.53 -6.55
C ASP A 283 -6.54 -9.65 -7.32
N GLU A 284 -6.48 -10.13 -8.55
CA GLU A 284 -7.65 -10.30 -9.43
C GLU A 284 -8.77 -11.09 -8.74
N GLU A 285 -8.42 -12.18 -8.06
CA GLU A 285 -9.37 -13.07 -7.36
C GLU A 285 -10.18 -12.32 -6.28
N LYS A 286 -9.58 -11.30 -5.66
CA LYS A 286 -10.22 -10.50 -4.60
C LYS A 286 -11.14 -9.43 -5.15
N THR A 287 -11.06 -9.08 -6.45
CA THR A 287 -11.94 -8.06 -7.04
C THR A 287 -13.41 -8.42 -6.90
N ARG A 288 -13.76 -9.70 -7.10
CA ARG A 288 -15.14 -10.22 -6.94
C ARG A 288 -15.62 -10.17 -5.49
N PHE A 289 -14.72 -10.31 -4.53
CA PHE A 289 -15.05 -10.16 -3.12
C PHE A 289 -15.44 -8.71 -2.81
N TYR A 290 -14.60 -7.74 -3.20
CA TYR A 290 -14.86 -6.32 -2.94
C TYR A 290 -16.06 -5.78 -3.73
N ALA A 291 -16.30 -6.28 -4.95
CA ALA A 291 -17.46 -5.89 -5.76
C ALA A 291 -18.82 -6.18 -5.07
N GLN A 292 -18.88 -7.15 -4.15
CA GLN A 292 -20.09 -7.39 -3.35
C GLN A 292 -20.43 -6.21 -2.42
N ASN A 293 -19.45 -5.37 -2.09
CA ASN A 293 -19.58 -4.11 -1.38
C ASN A 293 -19.47 -2.90 -2.32
N GLN A 294 -19.93 -3.05 -3.56
CA GLN A 294 -20.01 -1.99 -4.57
C GLN A 294 -18.65 -1.35 -4.97
N PHE A 295 -17.52 -1.96 -4.59
CA PHE A 295 -16.23 -1.52 -5.09
C PHE A 295 -16.11 -1.81 -6.60
N GLN A 296 -15.58 -0.85 -7.33
CA GLN A 296 -15.31 -0.96 -8.76
C GLN A 296 -13.83 -0.75 -9.04
N VAL A 297 -13.27 -1.54 -9.96
CA VAL A 297 -11.92 -1.33 -10.46
C VAL A 297 -11.86 0.03 -11.15
N PHE A 298 -10.88 0.86 -10.78
CA PHE A 298 -10.63 2.14 -11.45
C PHE A 298 -9.21 2.29 -11.98
N ARG A 299 -8.29 1.39 -11.59
CA ARG A 299 -6.93 1.28 -12.16
C ARG A 299 -6.49 -0.18 -12.18
N VAL A 300 -5.73 -0.52 -13.21
CA VAL A 300 -4.99 -1.78 -13.35
C VAL A 300 -3.53 -1.44 -13.55
N ARG A 301 -2.64 -2.08 -12.80
CA ARG A 301 -1.22 -1.73 -12.74
C ARG A 301 -0.35 -2.96 -12.72
N ASP A 302 0.81 -2.86 -13.35
CA ASP A 302 1.79 -3.95 -13.42
C ASP A 302 2.93 -3.73 -12.43
N THR A 303 3.32 -4.79 -11.76
CA THR A 303 4.64 -4.88 -11.12
C THR A 303 5.65 -5.24 -12.19
N LEU A 304 6.58 -4.33 -12.47
CA LEU A 304 7.58 -4.51 -13.51
C LEU A 304 8.91 -4.92 -12.88
N GLU A 305 9.51 -6.00 -13.39
CA GLU A 305 10.76 -6.55 -12.87
C GLU A 305 11.72 -6.95 -14.00
N LYS A 306 13.02 -6.79 -13.76
CA LYS A 306 14.09 -7.21 -14.67
C LYS A 306 15.14 -8.01 -13.90
N ILE A 307 15.53 -9.16 -14.42
CA ILE A 307 16.66 -9.94 -13.90
C ILE A 307 17.98 -9.23 -14.27
N LEU A 308 18.88 -9.12 -13.30
CA LEU A 308 20.22 -8.59 -13.49
C LEU A 308 21.19 -9.74 -13.70
N HIS A 309 21.80 -9.77 -14.88
CA HIS A 309 23.02 -10.52 -15.17
C HIS A 309 24.25 -9.69 -14.82
#